data_AF-K2K2V9-F1
#
_entry.id   AF-K2K2V9-F1
#
_cell.length_a   1.000
_cell.length_b   1.000
_cell.length_c   1.000
_cell.angle_alpha   90.00
_cell.angle_beta   90.00
_cell.angle_gamma   90.00
#
_symmetry.space_group_name_H-M   'P 1'
#
loop_
_entity.id
_entity.type
_entity.pdbx_description
1 polymer ?
#
loop_
_entity_poly.entity_id
_entity_poly.type
_entity_poly.pdbx_seq_one_letter_code
_entity_poly.pdbx_strand_id
1 'polypeptide(L)'
;MKKSLFALFGMMLCGQVLADDVTYSNEEYCAIRYQVTQSHLAAYADKLGYAPSDKECRLLQIKDLNGDKAAWDFQGNRPYAGSVMRLPVAVVVKLRDMTPAQRAEALSAH
;
A
#
# COMPACT_ATOMS: atom_id res chain seq x y z
N MET A 1 11.89 -55.62 -26.48
CA MET A 1 12.51 -54.43 -25.86
C MET A 1 11.39 -53.44 -25.57
N LYS A 2 11.20 -53.05 -24.31
CA LYS A 2 10.07 -52.26 -23.81
C LYS A 2 10.62 -51.06 -23.02
N LYS A 3 9.92 -49.93 -23.13
CA LYS A 3 9.97 -48.70 -22.29
C LYS A 3 11.04 -47.68 -22.71
N SER A 4 10.81 -46.38 -22.70
CA SER A 4 9.66 -45.55 -22.36
C SER A 4 9.92 -44.15 -22.92
N LEU A 5 8.91 -43.52 -23.51
CA LEU A 5 8.89 -42.06 -23.66
C LEU A 5 8.66 -41.44 -22.28
N PHE A 6 9.52 -40.51 -21.88
CA PHE A 6 9.23 -39.54 -20.83
C PHE A 6 9.53 -38.14 -21.39
N ALA A 7 8.48 -37.50 -21.88
CA ALA A 7 8.45 -36.05 -22.05
C ALA A 7 8.12 -35.45 -20.67
N LEU A 8 9.10 -34.81 -20.03
CA LEU A 8 8.87 -33.99 -18.84
C LEU A 8 8.87 -32.53 -19.25
N PHE A 9 7.64 -32.05 -19.42
CA PHE A 9 7.25 -30.66 -19.59
C PHE A 9 7.59 -29.91 -18.29
N GLY A 10 8.79 -29.35 -18.20
CA GLY A 10 9.23 -28.51 -17.10
C GLY A 10 8.56 -27.14 -17.18
N MET A 11 7.42 -27.00 -16.51
CA MET A 11 6.64 -25.78 -16.39
C MET A 11 7.51 -24.66 -15.81
N MET A 12 7.87 -23.70 -16.66
CA MET A 12 8.54 -22.46 -16.28
C MET A 12 7.52 -21.60 -15.51
N LEU A 13 7.52 -21.72 -14.18
CA LEU A 13 6.81 -20.84 -13.27
C LEU A 13 7.49 -19.46 -13.26
N CYS A 14 7.20 -18.63 -14.26
CA CYS A 14 7.38 -17.20 -14.14
C CYS A 14 6.36 -16.68 -13.13
N GLY A 15 6.78 -16.55 -11.87
CA GLY A 15 6.02 -15.81 -10.87
C GLY A 15 5.82 -14.38 -11.35
N GLN A 16 4.58 -14.04 -11.69
CA GLN A 16 4.21 -12.68 -12.03
C GLN A 16 4.23 -11.89 -10.73
N VAL A 17 5.32 -11.15 -10.49
CA VAL A 17 5.29 -10.07 -9.52
C VAL A 17 4.27 -9.07 -10.06
N LEU A 18 3.07 -9.09 -9.48
CA LEU A 18 2.10 -8.03 -9.64
C LEU A 18 2.71 -6.78 -8.98
N ALA A 19 3.49 -6.03 -9.75
CA ALA A 19 3.87 -4.69 -9.37
C ALA A 19 2.57 -3.88 -9.31
N ASP A 20 2.12 -3.56 -8.11
CA ASP A 20 1.03 -2.62 -7.95
C ASP A 20 1.43 -1.29 -8.60
N ASP A 21 0.60 -0.82 -9.51
CA ASP A 21 0.75 0.51 -10.10
C ASP A 21 0.35 1.53 -9.03
N VAL A 22 1.37 2.01 -8.31
CA VAL A 22 1.22 2.98 -7.23
C VAL A 22 1.45 4.37 -7.81
N THR A 23 0.39 5.16 -7.91
CA THR A 23 0.47 6.58 -8.30
C THR A 23 0.84 7.42 -7.09
N TYR A 24 2.04 7.99 -7.07
CA TYR A 24 2.49 8.87 -5.99
C TYR A 24 1.97 10.29 -6.19
N SER A 25 1.38 10.89 -5.16
CA SER A 25 0.93 12.28 -5.19
C SER A 25 1.57 13.16 -4.10
N ASN A 26 1.60 14.48 -4.35
CA ASN A 26 2.04 15.47 -3.37
C ASN A 26 1.09 15.56 -2.17
N GLU A 27 -0.20 15.36 -2.40
CA GLU A 27 -1.25 15.44 -1.37
C GLU A 27 -0.96 14.40 -0.29
N GLU A 28 -0.68 13.17 -0.72
CA GLU A 28 -0.33 12.02 0.12
C GLU A 28 0.95 12.24 0.91
N TYR A 29 2.03 12.67 0.25
CA TYR A 29 3.29 13.02 0.91
C TYR A 29 3.04 13.98 2.07
N CYS A 30 2.18 14.97 1.84
CA CYS A 30 1.82 15.99 2.81
C CYS A 30 0.86 15.49 3.91
N ALA A 31 0.02 14.48 3.66
CA ALA A 31 -0.75 13.81 4.72
C ALA A 31 0.14 12.99 5.65
N ILE A 32 1.11 12.28 5.08
CA ILE A 32 1.83 11.24 5.82
C ILE A 32 3.08 11.74 6.53
N ARG A 33 3.63 12.89 6.13
CA ARG A 33 4.93 13.41 6.62
C ARG A 33 5.12 13.48 8.14
N TYR A 34 4.03 13.52 8.91
CA TYR A 34 4.07 13.54 10.39
C TYR A 34 3.74 12.19 11.04
N GLN A 35 3.34 11.20 10.24
CA GLN A 35 2.88 9.88 10.68
C GLN A 35 3.90 8.77 10.39
N VAL A 36 4.92 9.05 9.56
CA VAL A 36 5.97 8.10 9.19
C VAL A 36 7.35 8.51 9.67
N THR A 37 8.24 7.51 9.72
CA THR A 37 9.67 7.75 9.88
C THR A 37 10.24 8.53 8.69
N GLN A 38 11.30 9.30 8.92
CA GLN A 38 11.97 10.05 7.85
C GLN A 38 12.48 9.18 6.69
N SER A 39 12.89 7.94 6.94
CA SER A 39 13.33 7.02 5.88
C SER A 39 12.20 6.66 4.91
N HIS A 40 10.99 6.43 5.42
CA HIS A 40 9.81 6.19 4.60
C HIS A 40 9.40 7.44 3.81
N LEU A 41 9.49 8.62 4.43
CA LEU A 41 9.18 9.87 3.76
C LEU A 41 10.17 10.19 2.61
N ALA A 42 11.46 9.92 2.82
CA ALA A 42 12.49 10.05 1.79
C ALA A 42 12.24 9.08 0.62
N ALA A 43 11.95 7.81 0.90
CA ALA A 43 11.62 6.84 -0.13
C ALA A 43 10.37 7.24 -0.94
N TYR A 44 9.40 7.89 -0.29
CA TYR A 44 8.24 8.46 -0.98
C TYR A 44 8.66 9.61 -1.91
N ALA A 45 9.46 10.56 -1.42
CA ALA A 45 9.95 11.68 -2.22
C ALA A 45 10.74 11.21 -3.44
N ASP A 46 11.55 10.16 -3.30
CA ASP A 46 12.30 9.55 -4.41
C ASP A 46 11.38 9.02 -5.52
N LYS A 47 10.22 8.46 -5.15
CA LYS A 47 9.22 7.95 -6.09
C LYS A 47 8.38 9.07 -6.71
N LEU A 48 8.13 10.13 -5.95
CA LEU A 48 7.44 11.33 -6.39
C LEU A 48 8.32 12.21 -7.31
N GLY A 49 9.65 12.06 -7.21
CA GLY A 49 10.64 12.83 -7.97
C GLY A 49 11.08 14.11 -7.28
N TYR A 50 10.49 14.47 -6.14
CA TYR A 50 10.93 15.56 -5.27
C TYR A 50 10.29 15.47 -3.87
N ALA A 51 10.80 16.26 -2.93
CA ALA A 51 10.23 16.39 -1.59
C ALA A 51 9.44 17.71 -1.47
N PRO A 52 8.09 17.67 -1.41
CA PRO A 52 7.28 18.86 -1.16
C PRO A 52 7.68 19.60 0.12
N SER A 53 7.80 20.92 0.00
CA SER A 53 8.09 21.82 1.12
C SER A 53 6.88 22.00 2.05
N ASP A 54 7.12 22.53 3.24
CA ASP A 54 6.06 22.87 4.19
C ASP A 54 5.03 23.85 3.61
N LYS A 55 5.48 24.76 2.74
CA LYS A 55 4.60 25.72 2.08
C LYS A 55 3.70 25.03 1.07
N GLU A 56 4.25 24.14 0.25
CA GLU A 56 3.47 23.33 -0.70
C GLU A 56 2.47 22.43 0.03
N CYS A 57 2.89 21.78 1.12
CA CYS A 57 1.97 20.98 1.93
C CYS A 57 0.84 21.80 2.56
N ARG A 58 1.10 23.02 3.03
CA ARG A 58 0.02 23.90 3.53
C ARG A 58 -0.97 24.31 2.44
N LEU A 59 -0.52 24.46 1.19
CA LEU A 59 -1.39 24.77 0.05
C LEU A 59 -2.25 23.57 -0.34
N LEU A 60 -1.73 22.35 -0.17
CA LEU A 60 -2.43 21.09 -0.46
C LEU A 60 -3.39 20.65 0.66
N GLN A 61 -3.12 21.05 1.91
CA GLN A 61 -3.95 20.77 3.10
C GLN A 61 -5.37 21.35 3.08
N ILE A 62 -5.77 22.09 2.04
CA ILE A 62 -7.17 22.52 1.85
C ILE A 62 -8.07 21.36 1.41
N LYS A 63 -7.51 20.19 1.05
CA LYS A 63 -8.30 18.99 0.77
C LYS A 63 -8.02 17.91 1.79
N ASP A 64 -9.03 17.69 2.60
CA ASP A 64 -9.23 16.57 3.51
C ASP A 64 -8.80 15.25 2.84
N LEU A 65 -7.68 14.68 3.30
CA LEU A 65 -7.22 13.34 2.90
C LEU A 65 -7.88 12.28 3.78
N ASN A 66 -9.18 12.48 4.06
CA ASN A 66 -10.12 11.43 4.37
C ASN A 66 -10.35 10.58 3.11
N GLY A 67 -9.27 10.04 2.54
CA GLY A 67 -9.39 8.84 1.74
C GLY A 67 -10.05 7.82 2.65
N ASP A 68 -11.20 7.32 2.25
CA ASP A 68 -11.99 6.42 3.07
C ASP A 68 -11.13 5.21 3.42
N LYS A 69 -10.59 5.16 4.64
CA LYS A 69 -9.80 4.04 5.14
C LYS A 69 -10.62 2.76 5.12
N ALA A 70 -11.95 2.84 5.09
CA ALA A 70 -12.82 1.69 4.88
C ALA A 70 -12.67 1.09 3.46
N ALA A 71 -12.25 1.88 2.47
CA ALA A 71 -11.96 1.42 1.11
C ALA A 71 -10.53 0.86 0.94
N TRP A 72 -9.68 0.87 1.98
CA TRP A 72 -8.34 0.29 1.91
C TRP A 72 -8.41 -1.24 1.86
N ASP A 73 -7.93 -1.84 0.76
CA ASP A 73 -7.71 -3.30 0.64
C ASP A 73 -6.52 -3.79 1.51
N PHE A 74 -6.74 -3.84 2.82
CA PHE A 74 -5.78 -4.43 3.75
C PHE A 74 -5.70 -5.96 3.60
N GLN A 75 -6.70 -6.63 3.00
CA GLN A 75 -6.71 -8.09 2.87
C GLN A 75 -5.57 -8.56 1.94
N GLY A 76 -5.32 -7.80 0.87
CA GLY A 76 -4.17 -7.99 -0.02
C GLY A 76 -2.87 -7.39 0.50
N ASN A 77 -2.83 -6.78 1.69
CA ASN A 77 -1.75 -5.91 2.15
C ASN A 77 -1.34 -4.86 1.09
N ARG A 78 -2.35 -4.35 0.36
CA ARG A 78 -2.14 -3.32 -0.64
C ARG A 78 -1.65 -2.05 0.03
N PRO A 79 -0.83 -1.24 -0.64
CA PRO A 79 -0.58 0.09 -0.13
C PRO A 79 -1.89 0.89 -0.02
N TYR A 80 -1.95 1.81 0.92
CA TYR A 80 -3.02 2.80 0.98
C TYR A 80 -3.07 3.53 -0.35
N ALA A 81 -4.28 3.75 -0.88
CA ALA A 81 -4.47 4.30 -2.22
C ALA A 81 -3.60 5.55 -2.41
N GLY A 82 -2.84 5.58 -3.51
CA GLY A 82 -1.92 6.67 -3.88
C GLY A 82 -0.58 6.72 -3.11
N SER A 83 -0.33 5.79 -2.19
CA SER A 83 0.86 5.81 -1.32
C SER A 83 1.73 4.55 -1.47
N VAL A 84 2.92 4.54 -0.85
CA VAL A 84 3.67 3.29 -0.56
C VAL A 84 3.37 2.67 0.80
N MET A 85 2.56 3.34 1.61
CA MET A 85 2.29 2.92 2.98
C MET A 85 1.44 1.68 3.00
N ARG A 86 1.95 0.64 3.67
CA ARG A 86 1.22 -0.60 3.95
C ARG A 86 0.92 -0.68 5.43
N LEU A 87 -0.17 -1.33 5.78
CA LEU A 87 -0.41 -1.65 7.18
C LEU A 87 0.69 -2.60 7.68
N PRO A 88 1.14 -2.44 8.93
CA PRO A 88 2.00 -3.44 9.55
C PRO A 88 1.32 -4.81 9.53
N VAL A 89 2.09 -5.87 9.28
CA VAL A 89 1.56 -7.25 9.20
C VAL A 89 0.74 -7.63 10.44
N ALA A 90 1.20 -7.23 11.63
CA ALA A 90 0.47 -7.46 12.89
C ALA A 90 -0.91 -6.80 12.91
N VAL A 91 -1.05 -5.62 12.31
CA VAL A 91 -2.33 -4.91 12.18
C VAL A 91 -3.22 -5.60 11.17
N VAL A 92 -2.68 -6.05 10.03
CA VAL A 92 -3.42 -6.82 9.02
C VAL A 92 -3.99 -8.12 9.61
N VAL A 93 -3.19 -8.85 10.39
CA VAL A 93 -3.64 -10.07 11.09
C VAL A 93 -4.79 -9.74 12.03
N LYS A 94 -4.63 -8.72 12.88
CA LYS A 94 -5.66 -8.30 13.82
C LYS A 94 -6.95 -7.89 13.12
N LEU A 95 -6.87 -7.14 12.01
CA LEU A 95 -8.04 -6.76 11.21
C LEU A 95 -8.71 -7.96 10.58
N ARG A 96 -7.96 -8.98 10.13
CA ARG A 96 -8.51 -10.21 9.56
C ARG A 96 -9.37 -10.99 10.55
N ASP A 97 -8.98 -10.98 11.82
CA ASP A 97 -9.66 -11.69 12.90
C ASP A 97 -10.92 -10.97 13.42
N MET A 98 -11.14 -9.71 13.04
CA MET A 98 -12.33 -8.93 13.44
C MET A 98 -13.59 -9.31 12.64
N THR A 99 -14.76 -9.17 13.26
CA THR A 99 -16.03 -9.19 12.51
C THR A 99 -16.11 -8.02 11.53
N PRO A 100 -16.94 -8.09 10.46
CA PRO A 100 -17.10 -6.97 9.52
C PRO A 100 -17.45 -5.64 10.19
N ALA A 101 -18.30 -5.65 11.22
CA ALA A 101 -18.71 -4.45 11.95
C ALA A 101 -17.55 -3.83 12.76
N GLN A 102 -16.84 -4.64 13.55
CA GLN A 102 -15.67 -4.18 14.32
C GLN A 102 -14.56 -3.65 13.42
N ARG A 103 -14.41 -4.28 12.25
CA ARG A 103 -13.41 -3.88 11.27
C ARG A 103 -13.76 -2.55 10.61
N ALA A 104 -15.02 -2.35 10.24
CA ALA A 104 -15.49 -1.08 9.70
C ALA A 104 -15.32 0.06 10.72
N GLU A 105 -15.68 -0.19 11.99
CA GLU A 105 -15.48 0.75 13.08
C GLU A 105 -13.99 1.13 13.25
N ALA A 106 -13.10 0.12 13.32
CA ALA A 106 -11.67 0.32 13.46
C ALA A 106 -11.02 1.08 12.28
N LEU A 107 -11.59 0.98 11.08
CA LEU A 107 -11.14 1.70 9.89
C LEU A 107 -11.80 3.08 9.73
N SER A 108 -12.98 3.30 10.32
CA SER A 108 -13.72 4.58 10.26
C SER A 108 -13.32 5.60 11.32
N ALA A 109 -12.64 5.18 12.39
CA ALA A 109 -12.17 6.08 13.43
C ALA A 109 -10.91 6.82 12.95
N HIS A 110 -11.00 8.16 12.90
CA HIS A 110 -9.99 9.17 12.53
C HIS A 110 -10.01 9.64 11.08
#